data_AF-A0A3A4KGZ4-F1
#
_entry.id   AF-A0A3A4KGZ4-F1
#
_cell.length_a   1.000
_cell.length_b   1.000
_cell.length_c   1.000
_cell.angle_alpha   90.00
_cell.angle_beta   90.00
_cell.angle_gamma   90.00
#
_symmetry.space_group_name_H-M   'P 1'
#
loop_
_entity.id
_entity.type
_entity.pdbx_description
1 polymer ?
#
loop_
_entity_poly.entity_id
_entity_poly.type
_entity_poly.pdbx_seq_one_letter_code
_entity_poly.pdbx_strand_id
1 'polypeptide(L)'
;MTRNKLAAELRKVAAIASPDNAAKYEAFAKRAETGEFDDYADTYVCPITQLYSELIAAGFAKFAARVANGEFDATKEESDEWARSPSGQDAAKRLLPEMREIFGLKLNN
;
A
#
# COMPACT_ATOMS: atom_id res chain seq x y z
N MET A 1 1.63 -9.64 -5.51
CA MET A 1 1.29 -8.68 -4.45
C MET A 1 1.95 -7.35 -4.76
N THR A 2 1.21 -6.28 -4.54
CA THR A 2 1.56 -4.91 -4.92
C THR A 2 2.79 -4.40 -4.18
N ARG A 3 3.01 -4.86 -2.94
CA ARG A 3 4.26 -4.68 -2.17
C ARG A 3 5.54 -5.04 -2.94
N ASN A 4 5.53 -6.18 -3.65
CA ASN A 4 6.70 -6.63 -4.40
C ASN A 4 6.95 -5.74 -5.62
N LYS A 5 5.87 -5.27 -6.28
CA LYS A 5 5.95 -4.34 -7.41
C LYS A 5 6.53 -3.01 -6.94
N LEU A 6 6.01 -2.45 -5.85
CA LEU A 6 6.49 -1.20 -5.27
C LEU A 6 7.99 -1.28 -4.93
N ALA A 7 8.39 -2.32 -4.19
CA ALA A 7 9.79 -2.54 -3.85
C ALA A 7 10.69 -2.66 -5.09
N ALA A 8 10.28 -3.46 -6.09
CA ALA A 8 11.05 -3.62 -7.32
C ALA A 8 11.20 -2.29 -8.09
N GLU A 9 10.14 -1.49 -8.18
CA GLU A 9 10.18 -0.19 -8.85
C GLU A 9 11.08 0.82 -8.11
N LEU A 10 11.06 0.83 -6.78
CA LEU A 10 11.97 1.63 -5.96
C LEU A 10 13.43 1.24 -6.22
N ARG A 11 13.74 -0.07 -6.29
CA ARG A 11 15.10 -0.56 -6.59
C ARG A 11 15.57 -0.24 -8.00
N LYS A 12 14.67 -0.28 -9.00
CA LYS A 12 15.01 0.15 -10.36
C LYS A 12 15.48 1.61 -10.40
N VAL A 13 14.82 2.48 -9.63
CA VAL A 13 15.24 3.89 -9.53
C VAL A 13 16.52 4.03 -8.72
N ALA A 14 16.69 3.26 -7.64
CA ALA A 14 17.92 3.24 -6.86
C ALA A 14 19.15 2.92 -7.72
N ALA A 15 19.05 1.96 -8.63
CA ALA A 15 20.16 1.52 -9.48
C ALA A 15 20.72 2.60 -10.43
N ILE A 16 19.96 3.65 -10.72
CA ILE A 16 20.35 4.76 -11.60
C ILE A 16 20.48 6.10 -10.87
N ALA A 17 20.21 6.14 -9.56
CA ALA A 17 20.28 7.34 -8.75
C ALA A 17 21.73 7.64 -8.30
N SER A 18 21.96 8.86 -7.82
CA SER A 18 23.19 9.16 -7.08
C SER A 18 23.29 8.28 -5.83
N PRO A 19 24.50 7.98 -5.32
CA PRO A 19 24.68 7.07 -4.17
C PRO A 19 23.78 7.40 -2.96
N ASP A 20 23.68 8.67 -2.58
CA ASP A 20 22.85 9.11 -1.45
C ASP A 20 21.35 8.85 -1.68
N ASN A 21 20.88 9.10 -2.90
CA ASN A 21 19.48 8.86 -3.25
C ASN A 21 19.20 7.37 -3.43
N ALA A 22 20.15 6.61 -3.98
CA ALA A 22 20.05 5.17 -4.11
C ALA A 22 19.86 4.50 -2.74
N ALA A 23 20.61 4.92 -1.72
CA ALA A 23 20.47 4.42 -0.36
C ALA A 23 19.07 4.70 0.22
N LYS A 24 18.50 5.88 -0.03
CA LYS A 24 17.14 6.23 0.41
C LYS A 24 16.07 5.41 -0.32
N TYR A 25 16.16 5.27 -1.64
CA TYR A 25 15.24 4.42 -2.40
C TYR A 25 15.30 2.96 -1.96
N GLU A 26 16.50 2.43 -1.67
CA GLU A 26 16.64 1.07 -1.14
C GLU A 26 16.03 0.93 0.26
N ALA A 27 16.14 1.95 1.11
CA ALA A 27 15.48 1.95 2.42
C ALA A 27 13.95 1.90 2.29
N PHE A 28 13.36 2.67 1.36
CA PHE A 28 11.95 2.56 1.03
C PHE A 28 11.59 1.19 0.46
N ALA A 29 12.43 0.63 -0.41
CA ALA A 29 12.17 -0.68 -1.01
C ALA A 29 12.08 -1.79 0.03
N LYS A 30 12.98 -1.79 1.02
CA LYS A 30 12.95 -2.77 2.12
C LYS A 30 11.68 -2.67 2.98
N ARG A 31 11.22 -1.44 3.26
CA ARG A 31 9.97 -1.20 3.97
C ARG A 31 8.75 -1.61 3.14
N ALA A 32 8.77 -1.33 1.83
CA ALA A 32 7.72 -1.78 0.93
C ALA A 32 7.62 -3.32 0.91
N GLU A 33 8.73 -4.07 0.92
CA GLU A 33 8.69 -5.55 0.90
C GLU A 33 8.01 -6.17 2.11
N THR A 34 8.02 -5.51 3.27
CA THR A 34 7.33 -6.01 4.46
C THR A 34 5.81 -5.83 4.36
N GLY A 35 5.32 -5.06 3.37
CA GLY A 35 3.93 -4.65 3.23
C GLY A 35 3.59 -3.41 4.05
N GLU A 36 4.58 -2.67 4.55
CA GLU A 36 4.36 -1.47 5.40
C GLU A 36 3.46 -0.41 4.75
N PHE A 37 3.49 -0.34 3.41
CA PHE A 37 2.75 0.63 2.62
C PHE A 37 1.55 0.03 1.87
N ASP A 38 1.18 -1.22 2.14
CA ASP A 38 0.00 -1.83 1.52
C ASP A 38 -1.27 -1.15 2.01
N ASP A 39 -2.26 -0.94 1.15
CA ASP A 39 -3.50 -0.21 1.49
C ASP A 39 -4.26 -0.81 2.69
N TYR A 40 -4.08 -2.11 2.91
CA TYR A 40 -4.72 -2.86 3.99
C TYR A 40 -3.80 -3.14 5.18
N ALA A 41 -2.62 -2.51 5.25
CA ALA A 41 -1.71 -2.62 6.38
C ALA A 41 -2.17 -1.75 7.56
N ASP A 42 -2.05 -2.30 8.78
CA ASP A 42 -2.45 -1.60 10.02
C ASP A 42 -1.38 -0.63 10.54
N THR A 43 -0.22 -0.51 9.87
CA THR A 43 0.89 0.34 10.34
C THR A 43 0.55 1.82 10.37
N TYR A 44 -0.24 2.28 9.39
CA TYR A 44 -0.65 3.67 9.25
C TYR A 44 -2.14 3.76 8.94
N VAL A 45 -2.78 4.89 9.26
CA VAL A 45 -4.20 5.12 8.92
C VAL A 45 -4.42 5.10 7.40
N CYS A 46 -3.45 5.61 6.64
CA CYS A 46 -3.46 5.55 5.18
C CYS A 46 -2.02 5.29 4.69
N PRO A 47 -1.61 4.01 4.56
CA PRO A 47 -0.23 3.63 4.27
C PRO A 47 0.32 4.23 2.97
N ILE A 48 -0.47 4.24 1.89
CA ILE A 48 -0.05 4.80 0.60
C ILE A 48 0.15 6.33 0.66
N THR A 49 -0.67 7.03 1.45
CA THR A 49 -0.51 8.49 1.69
C THR A 49 0.71 8.79 2.55
N GLN A 50 1.03 7.91 3.51
CA GLN A 50 2.25 8.00 4.30
C GLN A 50 3.47 7.88 3.38
N LEU A 51 3.50 6.87 2.50
CA LEU A 51 4.57 6.71 1.52
C LEU A 51 4.73 7.94 0.63
N TYR A 52 3.62 8.48 0.10
CA TYR A 52 3.64 9.69 -0.71
C TYR A 52 4.33 10.85 0.03
N SER A 53 3.91 11.09 1.28
CA SER A 53 4.43 12.20 2.09
C SER A 53 5.93 12.06 2.37
N GLU A 54 6.38 10.84 2.68
CA GLU A 54 7.79 10.55 2.91
C GLU A 54 8.65 10.68 1.63
N LEU A 55 8.13 10.25 0.48
CA LEU A 55 8.80 10.44 -0.81
C LEU A 55 8.92 11.92 -1.16
N ILE A 56 7.88 12.73 -0.92
CA ILE A 56 7.93 14.19 -1.12
C ILE A 56 8.97 14.83 -0.20
N ALA A 57 8.98 14.48 1.08
CA ALA A 57 9.96 14.98 2.03
C ALA A 57 11.41 14.60 1.66
N ALA A 58 11.60 13.44 1.03
CA ALA A 58 12.89 13.00 0.51
C ALA A 58 13.28 13.67 -0.83
N GLY A 59 12.40 14.48 -1.43
CA GLY A 59 12.62 15.14 -2.72
C GLY A 59 12.31 14.26 -3.94
N PHE A 60 11.62 13.12 -3.75
CA PHE A 60 11.34 12.11 -4.78
C PHE A 60 9.98 12.31 -5.46
N ALA A 61 9.66 13.55 -5.81
CA ALA A 61 8.34 13.95 -6.33
C ALA A 61 7.88 13.16 -7.56
N LYS A 62 8.80 12.73 -8.44
CA LYS A 62 8.46 11.90 -9.61
C LYS A 62 7.95 10.52 -9.21
N PHE A 63 8.56 9.88 -8.22
CA PHE A 63 8.10 8.58 -7.73
C PHE A 63 6.82 8.76 -6.89
N ALA A 64 6.74 9.83 -6.10
CA ALA A 64 5.53 10.16 -5.35
C ALA A 64 4.31 10.36 -6.27
N ALA A 65 4.49 10.95 -7.46
CA ALA A 65 3.41 11.08 -8.44
C ALA A 65 2.87 9.72 -8.93
N ARG A 66 3.74 8.70 -9.07
CA ARG A 66 3.32 7.33 -9.43
C ARG A 66 2.46 6.70 -8.34
N VAL A 67 2.86 6.89 -7.08
CA VAL A 67 2.10 6.48 -5.89
C VAL A 67 0.73 7.17 -5.89
N ALA A 68 0.69 8.49 -6.06
CA ALA A 68 -0.55 9.26 -6.08
C ALA A 68 -1.49 8.91 -7.27
N ASN A 69 -0.95 8.38 -8.37
CA ASN A 69 -1.73 7.93 -9.52
C ASN A 69 -2.30 6.51 -9.36
N GLY A 70 -2.13 5.90 -8.18
CA GLY A 70 -2.64 4.58 -7.88
C GLY A 70 -1.88 3.43 -8.52
N GLU A 71 -0.63 3.66 -8.95
CA GLU A 71 0.17 2.61 -9.59
C GLU A 71 0.43 1.41 -8.65
N PHE A 72 0.38 1.67 -7.34
CA PHE A 72 0.64 0.71 -6.28
C PHE A 72 -0.56 0.54 -5.32
N ASP A 73 -1.76 0.86 -5.79
CA ASP A 73 -2.98 0.56 -5.05
C ASP A 73 -3.25 -0.95 -5.06
N ALA A 74 -3.89 -1.43 -4.01
CA ALA A 74 -4.24 -2.84 -3.84
C ALA A 74 -5.12 -3.35 -4.99
N THR A 75 -4.86 -4.57 -5.44
CA THR A 75 -5.72 -5.21 -6.43
C THR A 75 -7.03 -5.66 -5.81
N LYS A 76 -8.00 -6.03 -6.65
CA LYS A 76 -9.25 -6.64 -6.17
C LYS A 76 -8.98 -7.90 -5.34
N GLU A 77 -8.02 -8.72 -5.75
CA GLU A 77 -7.68 -9.96 -5.06
C GLU A 77 -7.12 -9.69 -3.66
N GLU A 78 -6.27 -8.66 -3.52
CA GLU A 78 -5.74 -8.21 -2.22
C GLU A 78 -6.86 -7.63 -1.34
N SER A 79 -7.79 -6.89 -1.93
CA SER A 79 -9.02 -6.43 -1.25
C SER A 79 -9.89 -7.59 -0.77
N ASP A 80 -10.12 -8.60 -1.60
CA ASP A 80 -10.93 -9.76 -1.25
C ASP A 80 -10.23 -10.64 -0.19
N GLU A 81 -8.90 -10.70 -0.21
CA GLU A 81 -8.09 -11.33 0.84
C GLU A 81 -8.25 -10.60 2.17
N TRP A 82 -8.09 -9.27 2.20
CA TRP A 82 -8.32 -8.48 3.40
C TRP A 82 -9.75 -8.61 3.91
N ALA A 83 -10.75 -8.58 3.02
CA ALA A 83 -12.16 -8.72 3.41
C ALA A 83 -12.44 -10.06 4.12
N ARG A 84 -11.68 -11.13 3.81
CA ARG A 84 -11.77 -12.43 4.49
C ARG A 84 -10.93 -12.52 5.77
N SER A 85 -10.01 -11.59 6.00
CA SER A 85 -9.18 -11.54 7.21
C SER A 85 -10.00 -11.19 8.46
N PRO A 86 -9.49 -11.49 9.68
CA PRO A 86 -10.15 -11.05 10.91
C PRO A 86 -10.45 -9.55 10.97
N SER A 87 -9.51 -8.70 10.52
CA SER A 87 -9.67 -7.24 10.51
C SER A 87 -10.80 -6.80 9.56
N GLY A 88 -10.82 -7.32 8.32
CA GLY A 88 -11.88 -7.04 7.36
C GLY A 88 -13.26 -7.55 7.83
N GLN A 89 -13.29 -8.71 8.47
CA GLN A 89 -14.52 -9.27 9.05
C GLN A 89 -15.04 -8.42 10.22
N ASP A 90 -14.16 -7.93 11.09
CA ASP A 90 -14.54 -7.07 12.20
C ASP A 90 -15.00 -5.69 11.74
N ALA A 91 -14.40 -5.15 10.67
CA ALA A 91 -14.89 -3.95 10.01
C ALA A 91 -16.30 -4.18 9.41
N ALA A 92 -16.51 -5.30 8.69
CA ALA A 92 -17.79 -5.64 8.10
C ALA A 92 -18.91 -5.81 9.14
N LYS A 93 -18.62 -6.38 10.32
CA LYS A 93 -19.60 -6.53 11.42
C LYS A 93 -20.14 -5.20 11.95
N ARG A 94 -19.40 -4.10 11.78
CA ARG A 94 -19.82 -2.76 12.23
C ARG A 94 -20.80 -2.09 11.26
N LEU A 95 -20.99 -2.68 10.07
CA LEU A 95 -21.88 -2.17 9.05
C LEU A 95 -23.26 -2.84 9.11
N LEU A 96 -24.30 -2.06 8.81
CA LEU A 96 -25.65 -2.58 8.63
C LEU A 96 -25.68 -3.64 7.49
N PRO A 97 -26.58 -4.63 7.54
CA PRO A 97 -26.70 -5.65 6.50
C PRO A 97 -26.78 -5.08 5.08
N GLU A 98 -27.57 -4.03 4.88
CA GLU A 98 -27.79 -3.39 3.58
C GLU A 98 -26.50 -2.75 3.04
N MET A 99 -25.68 -2.18 3.94
CA MET A 99 -24.39 -1.60 3.57
C MET A 99 -23.37 -2.67 3.19
N ARG A 100 -23.38 -3.82 3.89
CA ARG A 100 -22.54 -4.97 3.51
C ARG A 100 -22.89 -5.51 2.13
N GLU A 101 -24.18 -5.55 1.79
CA GLU A 101 -24.63 -5.97 0.47
C GLU A 101 -24.16 -5.01 -0.63
N ILE A 102 -24.31 -3.69 -0.41
CA ILE A 102 -23.82 -2.66 -1.35
C ILE A 102 -22.31 -2.78 -1.59
N PHE A 103 -21.53 -3.03 -0.54
CA PHE A 103 -20.08 -3.16 -0.64
C PHE A 103 -19.59 -4.57 -0.99
N GLY A 104 -20.49 -5.55 -1.14
CA GLY A 104 -20.13 -6.95 -1.44
C GLY A 104 -19.38 -7.67 -0.31
N LEU A 105 -19.46 -7.19 0.93
CA LEU A 105 -18.78 -7.77 2.09
C LEU A 105 -19.59 -8.93 2.68
N LYS A 106 -19.03 -10.15 2.66
CA LYS A 106 -19.64 -11.34 3.25
C LYS A 106 -18.99 -11.68 4.58
N LEU A 107 -19.82 -11.98 5.59
CA LEU A 107 -19.32 -12.53 6.84
C LEU A 107 -19.04 -14.02 6.68
N ASN A 108 -17.90 -14.45 7.20
CA ASN A 108 -17.53 -15.86 7.31
C ASN A 108 -18.29 -16.41 8.53
N ASN A 109 -19.46 -16.99 8.30
CA ASN A 109 -20.29 -17.62 9.33
C ASN A 109 -19.83 -19.04 9.64
#